data_AF-A0A9E4CAG4-F1
#
_entry.id   AF-A0A9E4CAG4-F1
#
_cell.length_a   1.000
_cell.length_b   1.000
_cell.length_c   1.000
_cell.angle_alpha   90.00
_cell.angle_beta   90.00
_cell.angle_gamma   90.00
#
_symmetry.space_group_name_H-M   'P 1'
#
loop_
_entity.id
_entity.type
_entity.pdbx_description
1 polymer ?
#
loop_
_entity_poly.entity_id
_entity_poly.type
_entity_poly.pdbx_seq_one_letter_code
_entity_poly.pdbx_strand_id
1 'polypeptide(L)'
;MASTAASSTDATYTTCPSPAPPHPARAYDTTVPFDAPAAWDTHDASYTDGLHTTAYNAGAFDGRYFYTAPWRGDRDGSHAHGRVQRYDTLGADGAFSLRYGDVGHNGGLCAAVPGPSFIVNTTGGAVSIATHQTLAPGVHHLAGVYDGARIQLYIDGALAASRSACDHPLQKTDIPVTIGHIAGGSARFQGTITEVYLSPVAQSADWVAATYRAGTPT
;
A
#
# COMPACT_ATOMS: atom_id res chain seq x y z
N MET A 1 -33.95 -1.18 42.87
CA MET A 1 -33.57 -2.60 42.81
C MET A 1 -34.50 -3.32 41.86
N ALA A 2 -33.95 -4.20 41.02
CA ALA A 2 -34.56 -5.00 39.92
C ALA A 2 -35.03 -4.17 38.70
N SER A 3 -34.28 -4.04 37.59
CA SER A 3 -33.75 -5.01 36.61
C SER A 3 -34.83 -5.65 35.73
N THR A 4 -34.92 -5.19 34.49
CA THR A 4 -35.68 -5.79 33.38
C THR A 4 -34.69 -6.24 32.30
N ALA A 5 -34.92 -7.43 31.77
CA ALA A 5 -33.99 -8.24 30.98
C ALA A 5 -33.72 -7.76 29.55
N ALA A 6 -32.57 -8.18 28.99
CA ALA A 6 -32.42 -8.47 27.57
C ALA A 6 -31.54 -9.71 27.40
N SER A 7 -32.08 -10.71 26.70
CA SER A 7 -31.49 -12.02 26.44
C SER A 7 -30.24 -11.92 25.55
N SER A 8 -29.15 -12.58 25.94
CA SER A 8 -28.03 -12.86 25.05
C SER A 8 -28.40 -13.98 24.08
N THR A 9 -28.50 -13.68 22.79
CA THR A 9 -28.47 -14.71 21.75
C THR A 9 -27.00 -14.99 21.43
N ASP A 10 -26.57 -16.17 21.84
CA ASP A 10 -25.24 -16.73 21.58
C ASP A 10 -25.14 -17.05 20.08
N ALA A 11 -24.36 -16.26 19.34
CA ALA A 11 -24.05 -16.53 17.94
C ALA A 11 -22.67 -17.18 17.89
N THR A 12 -22.67 -18.51 17.83
CA THR A 12 -21.50 -19.32 17.54
C THR A 12 -20.98 -18.99 16.13
N TYR A 13 -19.87 -18.24 16.06
CA TYR A 13 -19.12 -18.08 14.82
C TYR A 13 -18.34 -19.36 14.54
N THR A 14 -18.88 -20.22 13.67
CA THR A 14 -18.10 -21.28 13.04
C THR A 14 -17.11 -20.61 12.09
N THR A 15 -15.84 -20.55 12.46
CA THR A 15 -14.76 -20.08 11.57
C THR A 15 -14.59 -21.08 10.44
N CYS A 16 -14.78 -20.62 9.19
CA CYS A 16 -14.22 -21.35 8.05
C CYS A 16 -12.69 -21.24 8.14
N PRO A 17 -11.93 -22.35 8.06
CA PRO A 17 -10.50 -22.26 7.89
C PRO A 17 -10.25 -21.63 6.52
N SER A 18 -9.90 -20.34 6.49
CA SER A 18 -9.38 -19.72 5.27
C SER A 18 -8.00 -20.31 5.04
N PRO A 19 -7.75 -21.03 3.93
CA PRO A 19 -6.37 -21.22 3.49
C PRO A 19 -5.74 -19.83 3.28
N ALA A 20 -4.45 -19.70 3.54
CA ALA A 20 -3.71 -18.48 3.21
C ALA A 20 -4.00 -18.08 1.76
N PRO A 21 -4.15 -16.77 1.45
CA PRO A 21 -4.42 -16.35 0.09
C PRO A 21 -3.30 -16.88 -0.83
N PRO A 22 -3.64 -17.47 -2.00
CA PRO A 22 -2.64 -17.90 -2.98
C PRO A 22 -1.78 -16.70 -3.39
N HIS A 23 -0.52 -16.93 -3.74
CA HIS A 23 0.40 -15.88 -4.19
C HIS A 23 0.35 -15.78 -5.72
N PRO A 24 -0.57 -14.99 -6.31
CA PRO A 24 -0.92 -15.14 -7.71
C PRO A 24 -0.06 -14.20 -8.56
N ALA A 25 0.75 -14.74 -9.47
CA ALA A 25 1.22 -14.01 -10.64
C ALA A 25 0.05 -13.81 -11.61
N ARG A 26 -0.08 -12.62 -12.21
CA ARG A 26 -1.14 -12.31 -13.19
C ARG A 26 -0.56 -12.01 -14.56
N ALA A 27 -1.12 -12.62 -15.61
CA ALA A 27 -0.84 -12.29 -17.00
C ALA A 27 -2.06 -11.60 -17.63
N TYR A 28 -1.82 -10.61 -18.49
CA TYR A 28 -2.87 -9.86 -19.21
C TYR A 28 -2.78 -10.14 -20.72
N ASP A 29 -3.89 -10.56 -21.32
CA ASP A 29 -4.06 -10.67 -22.77
C ASP A 29 -4.44 -9.30 -23.36
N THR A 30 -3.49 -8.69 -24.07
CA THR A 30 -3.67 -7.36 -24.68
C THR A 30 -4.62 -7.34 -25.87
N THR A 31 -5.08 -8.50 -26.36
CA THR A 31 -6.01 -8.60 -27.50
C THR A 31 -7.47 -8.40 -27.09
N VAL A 32 -7.75 -8.36 -25.79
CA VAL A 32 -9.08 -8.16 -25.21
C VAL A 32 -9.12 -6.94 -24.27
N PRO A 33 -10.31 -6.34 -24.03
CA PRO A 33 -10.45 -5.21 -23.12
C PRO A 33 -9.88 -5.50 -21.73
N PHE A 34 -9.19 -4.51 -21.15
CA PHE A 34 -8.52 -4.63 -19.87
C PHE A 34 -9.45 -5.01 -18.70
N ASP A 35 -10.71 -4.58 -18.76
CA ASP A 35 -11.73 -4.84 -17.75
C ASP A 35 -12.43 -6.20 -17.92
N ALA A 36 -12.17 -6.93 -19.01
CA ALA A 36 -12.73 -8.25 -19.21
C ALA A 36 -12.06 -9.26 -18.24
N PRO A 37 -12.82 -10.00 -17.40
CA PRO A 37 -12.24 -10.98 -16.50
C PRO A 37 -11.41 -12.06 -17.22
N ALA A 38 -11.82 -12.42 -18.44
CA ALA A 38 -11.11 -13.38 -19.29
C ALA A 38 -9.78 -12.85 -19.85
N ALA A 39 -9.51 -11.54 -19.74
CA ALA A 39 -8.22 -10.96 -20.11
C ALA A 39 -7.11 -11.30 -19.12
N TRP A 40 -7.45 -11.88 -17.96
CA TRP A 40 -6.53 -12.11 -16.86
C TRP A 40 -6.36 -13.60 -16.61
N ASP A 41 -5.12 -14.05 -16.63
CA ASP A 41 -4.73 -15.37 -16.13
C ASP A 41 -4.03 -15.21 -14.78
N THR A 42 -4.21 -16.17 -13.88
CA THR A 42 -3.61 -16.19 -12.54
C THR A 42 -2.89 -17.50 -12.28
N HIS A 43 -1.65 -17.42 -11.83
CA HIS A 43 -0.83 -18.57 -11.48
C HIS A 43 -0.33 -18.47 -10.05
N ASP A 44 -0.57 -19.49 -9.23
CA ASP A 44 0.00 -19.57 -7.88
C ASP A 44 1.47 -20.00 -7.96
N ALA A 45 2.38 -19.06 -7.71
CA ALA A 45 3.81 -19.29 -7.79
C ALA A 45 4.40 -19.91 -6.52
N SER A 46 3.58 -20.16 -5.48
CA SER A 46 4.07 -20.58 -4.17
C SER A 46 4.91 -21.86 -4.21
N TYR A 47 4.59 -22.79 -5.11
CA TYR A 47 5.35 -24.02 -5.35
C TYR A 47 5.82 -24.10 -6.80
N THR A 48 7.07 -23.69 -7.05
CA THR A 48 7.67 -23.68 -8.38
C THR A 48 8.98 -24.47 -8.37
N ASP A 49 9.21 -25.35 -9.35
CA ASP A 49 10.44 -26.15 -9.51
C ASP A 49 10.86 -26.91 -8.24
N GLY A 50 9.87 -27.43 -7.49
CA GLY A 50 10.10 -28.17 -6.25
C GLY A 50 10.53 -27.31 -5.06
N LEU A 51 10.46 -25.98 -5.18
CA LEU A 51 10.72 -25.04 -4.11
C LEU A 51 9.43 -24.36 -3.67
N HIS A 52 9.19 -24.33 -2.36
CA HIS A 52 8.16 -23.49 -1.77
C HIS A 52 8.76 -22.12 -1.44
N THR A 53 8.10 -21.08 -1.92
CA THR A 53 8.50 -19.69 -1.74
C THR A 53 7.27 -18.81 -1.66
N THR A 54 7.19 -17.99 -0.64
CA THR A 54 6.02 -17.17 -0.31
C THR A 54 6.46 -15.79 0.18
N ALA A 55 5.47 -14.93 0.41
CA ALA A 55 5.66 -13.58 0.91
C ALA A 55 6.55 -12.69 0.02
N TYR A 56 6.51 -12.86 -1.30
CA TYR A 56 7.23 -12.07 -2.31
C TYR A 56 7.32 -10.59 -1.96
N ASN A 57 8.52 -10.13 -1.65
CA ASN A 57 8.77 -8.77 -1.22
C ASN A 57 9.46 -7.95 -2.31
N ALA A 58 10.34 -8.54 -3.13
CA ALA A 58 11.11 -7.82 -4.14
C ALA A 58 10.94 -8.36 -5.55
N GLY A 59 11.43 -7.58 -6.52
CA GLY A 59 11.69 -8.09 -7.85
C GLY A 59 12.50 -7.13 -8.72
N ALA A 60 13.16 -7.67 -9.73
CA ALA A 60 13.96 -6.93 -10.72
C ALA A 60 13.55 -7.33 -12.14
N PHE A 61 13.78 -6.46 -13.11
CA PHE A 61 13.69 -6.80 -14.54
C PHE A 61 15.03 -6.50 -15.18
N ASP A 62 15.49 -7.39 -16.05
CA ASP A 62 16.66 -7.12 -16.91
C ASP A 62 16.28 -6.92 -18.38
N GLY A 63 14.99 -6.88 -18.71
CA GLY A 63 14.49 -6.78 -20.08
C GLY A 63 13.97 -8.11 -20.67
N ARG A 64 14.32 -9.25 -20.07
CA ARG A 64 13.80 -10.58 -20.46
C ARG A 64 13.27 -11.39 -19.28
N TYR A 65 13.95 -11.31 -18.15
CA TYR A 65 13.63 -12.09 -16.98
C TYR A 65 13.07 -11.20 -15.87
N PHE A 66 11.91 -11.58 -15.35
CA PHE A 66 11.42 -11.09 -14.08
C PHE A 66 12.02 -11.93 -12.96
N TYR A 67 12.74 -11.28 -12.06
CA TYR A 67 13.23 -11.89 -10.84
C TYR A 67 12.31 -11.48 -9.71
N THR A 68 11.88 -12.41 -8.87
CA THR A 68 11.15 -12.11 -7.63
C THR A 68 11.94 -12.58 -6.42
N ALA A 69 11.88 -11.82 -5.32
CA ALA A 69 12.50 -12.19 -4.05
C ALA A 69 11.41 -12.53 -3.02
N PRO A 70 11.01 -13.81 -2.94
CA PRO A 70 10.34 -14.34 -1.77
C PRO A 70 11.30 -14.41 -0.59
N TRP A 71 10.76 -14.28 0.62
CA TRP A 71 11.53 -14.32 1.87
C TRP A 71 10.88 -15.22 2.93
N ARG A 72 9.93 -16.07 2.53
CA ARG A 72 9.29 -17.11 3.33
C ARG A 72 9.17 -18.39 2.51
N GLY A 73 9.11 -19.55 3.16
CA GLY A 73 9.04 -20.83 2.47
C GLY A 73 8.63 -21.96 3.40
N ASP A 74 9.23 -23.14 3.24
CA ASP A 74 8.87 -24.38 3.94
C ASP A 74 9.09 -24.38 5.47
N ARG A 75 9.91 -23.45 5.96
CA ARG A 75 10.24 -23.35 7.38
C ARG A 75 9.26 -22.40 8.06
N ASP A 76 9.15 -22.51 9.37
CA ASP A 76 8.26 -21.73 10.23
C ASP A 76 8.22 -20.22 9.89
N GLY A 77 7.15 -19.52 10.28
CA GLY A 77 6.86 -18.14 9.86
C GLY A 77 7.91 -17.07 10.21
N SER A 78 9.00 -17.44 10.89
CA SER A 78 10.14 -16.59 11.23
C SER A 78 11.34 -16.73 10.27
N HIS A 79 11.42 -17.81 9.47
CA HIS A 79 12.61 -18.10 8.67
C HIS A 79 12.63 -17.34 7.34
N ALA A 80 13.66 -16.50 7.17
CA ALA A 80 13.98 -15.87 5.89
C ALA A 80 14.96 -16.73 5.07
N HIS A 81 14.76 -16.76 3.75
CA HIS A 81 15.65 -17.43 2.81
C HIS A 81 16.05 -16.48 1.66
N GLY A 82 17.13 -16.81 0.93
CA GLY A 82 17.62 -16.04 -0.22
C GLY A 82 17.31 -16.69 -1.58
N ARG A 83 16.13 -17.32 -1.72
CA ARG A 83 15.74 -17.98 -2.98
C ARG A 83 15.10 -16.90 -3.85
N VAL A 84 15.50 -16.83 -5.11
CA VAL A 84 14.97 -15.89 -6.09
C VAL A 84 14.26 -16.71 -7.16
N GLN A 85 12.99 -16.40 -7.44
CA GLN A 85 12.34 -17.00 -8.61
C GLN A 85 12.65 -16.16 -9.83
N ARG A 86 12.82 -16.83 -10.97
CA ARG A 86 13.05 -16.18 -12.26
C ARG A 86 12.00 -16.65 -13.24
N TYR A 87 11.30 -15.72 -13.85
CA TYR A 87 10.31 -15.96 -14.90
C TYR A 87 10.79 -15.32 -16.21
N ASP A 88 10.84 -16.10 -17.29
CA ASP A 88 11.13 -15.58 -18.64
C ASP A 88 9.85 -14.93 -19.19
N THR A 89 9.85 -13.60 -19.31
CA THR A 89 8.66 -12.85 -19.74
C THR A 89 8.48 -12.82 -21.26
N LEU A 90 9.45 -13.33 -22.03
CA LEU A 90 9.44 -13.20 -23.49
C LEU A 90 9.35 -14.54 -24.21
N GLY A 91 9.78 -15.65 -23.60
CA GLY A 91 9.90 -16.90 -24.34
C GLY A 91 10.74 -16.68 -25.62
N ALA A 92 10.29 -17.19 -26.77
CA ALA A 92 10.93 -16.92 -28.06
C ALA A 92 10.45 -15.63 -28.76
N ASP A 93 9.28 -15.08 -28.39
CA ASP A 93 8.52 -14.14 -29.25
C ASP A 93 7.91 -12.90 -28.54
N GLY A 94 8.35 -12.56 -27.32
CA GLY A 94 7.76 -11.45 -26.55
C GLY A 94 8.20 -10.04 -26.99
N ALA A 95 7.28 -9.06 -26.94
CA ALA A 95 7.51 -7.70 -27.43
C ALA A 95 7.54 -6.57 -26.38
N PHE A 96 7.01 -6.73 -25.15
CA PHE A 96 7.22 -5.78 -24.03
C PHE A 96 6.67 -6.30 -22.68
N SER A 97 7.05 -5.65 -21.57
CA SER A 97 6.46 -5.85 -20.23
C SER A 97 6.08 -4.48 -19.62
N LEU A 98 4.83 -4.35 -19.17
CA LEU A 98 4.34 -3.20 -18.41
C LEU A 98 4.24 -3.59 -16.94
N ARG A 99 4.86 -2.80 -16.05
CA ARG A 99 4.79 -2.99 -14.60
C ARG A 99 4.06 -1.83 -13.96
N TYR A 100 2.95 -2.13 -13.30
CA TYR A 100 2.19 -1.21 -12.48
C TYR A 100 2.34 -1.63 -11.01
N GLY A 101 2.69 -0.68 -10.14
CA GLY A 101 2.69 -0.85 -8.69
C GLY A 101 2.16 0.44 -8.08
N ASP A 102 1.11 0.35 -7.28
CA ASP A 102 0.41 1.47 -6.67
C ASP A 102 0.95 1.87 -5.29
N VAL A 103 1.77 1.01 -4.65
CA VAL A 103 2.53 1.27 -3.42
C VAL A 103 3.66 0.27 -3.20
N GLY A 104 4.66 0.65 -2.38
CA GLY A 104 5.53 -0.27 -1.64
C GLY A 104 5.59 0.14 -0.17
N HIS A 105 5.22 -0.76 0.76
CA HIS A 105 5.55 -0.63 2.17
C HIS A 105 6.13 -1.95 2.69
N ASN A 106 7.25 -1.84 3.42
CA ASN A 106 8.12 -2.89 3.97
C ASN A 106 8.62 -3.96 2.98
N GLY A 107 9.73 -3.63 2.33
CA GLY A 107 10.67 -4.59 1.75
C GLY A 107 10.46 -4.85 0.27
N GLY A 108 11.50 -4.55 -0.52
CA GLY A 108 11.86 -5.30 -1.71
C GLY A 108 11.44 -4.73 -3.07
N LEU A 109 10.17 -4.44 -3.34
CA LEU A 109 9.72 -3.92 -4.64
C LEU A 109 9.80 -2.39 -4.60
N CYS A 110 11.03 -1.87 -4.56
CA CYS A 110 11.26 -0.44 -4.70
C CYS A 110 11.11 -0.04 -6.17
N ALA A 111 9.88 0.05 -6.67
CA ALA A 111 9.53 1.19 -7.50
C ALA A 111 9.35 2.37 -6.54
N ALA A 112 10.43 2.76 -5.83
CA ALA A 112 10.39 3.86 -4.89
C ALA A 112 10.01 5.10 -5.71
N VAL A 113 8.74 5.48 -5.60
CA VAL A 113 8.25 6.70 -6.20
C VAL A 113 9.01 7.83 -5.52
N PRO A 114 9.79 8.63 -6.24
CA PRO A 114 10.50 9.73 -5.62
C PRO A 114 9.49 10.67 -4.96
N GLY A 115 9.82 11.12 -3.75
CA GLY A 115 9.05 12.16 -3.07
C GLY A 115 8.02 11.71 -2.04
N PRO A 116 7.29 12.69 -1.47
CA PRO A 116 6.26 12.43 -0.48
C PRO A 116 5.13 11.56 -1.03
N SER A 117 4.63 10.67 -0.16
CA SER A 117 3.46 9.84 -0.40
C SER A 117 2.50 9.94 0.79
N PHE A 118 1.20 9.87 0.51
CA PHE A 118 0.15 9.81 1.51
C PHE A 118 -0.71 8.56 1.27
N ILE A 119 -0.96 7.80 2.34
CA ILE A 119 -1.66 6.51 2.27
C ILE A 119 -2.70 6.48 3.40
N VAL A 120 -3.91 6.00 3.07
CA VAL A 120 -4.99 5.74 4.03
C VAL A 120 -5.48 4.30 3.87
N ASN A 121 -5.77 3.65 4.99
CA ASN A 121 -6.38 2.31 4.97
C ASN A 121 -7.91 2.45 4.89
N THR A 122 -8.52 1.71 3.97
CA THR A 122 -9.97 1.68 3.76
C THR A 122 -10.47 0.24 3.85
N THR A 123 -11.77 0.04 4.00
CA THR A 123 -12.34 -1.32 4.03
C THR A 123 -12.18 -2.05 2.69
N GLY A 124 -11.96 -1.32 1.59
CA GLY A 124 -11.69 -1.85 0.25
C GLY A 124 -10.21 -2.06 -0.07
N GLY A 125 -9.30 -1.84 0.89
CA GLY A 125 -7.85 -1.85 0.68
C GLY A 125 -7.21 -0.49 0.92
N ALA A 126 -5.87 -0.42 0.79
CA ALA A 126 -5.16 0.84 0.96
C ALA A 126 -5.38 1.77 -0.25
N VAL A 127 -5.61 3.04 0.01
CA VAL A 127 -5.66 4.11 -1.01
C VAL A 127 -4.44 5.00 -0.80
N SER A 128 -3.70 5.28 -1.87
CA SER A 128 -2.44 6.02 -1.83
C SER A 128 -2.38 7.13 -2.88
N ILE A 129 -1.52 8.10 -2.66
CA ILE A 129 -1.11 9.08 -3.66
C ILE A 129 0.35 9.45 -3.41
N ALA A 130 1.10 9.72 -4.47
CA ALA A 130 2.47 10.18 -4.39
C ALA A 130 2.70 11.30 -5.41
N THR A 131 3.71 12.13 -5.14
CA THR A 131 4.04 13.27 -6.01
C THR A 131 4.94 12.90 -7.17
N HIS A 132 5.65 11.76 -7.09
CA HIS A 132 6.66 11.36 -8.07
C HIS A 132 7.76 12.42 -8.28
N GLN A 133 8.04 13.25 -7.26
CA GLN A 133 9.01 14.34 -7.31
C GLN A 133 9.78 14.46 -5.99
N THR A 134 11.11 14.55 -6.07
CA THR A 134 11.96 14.80 -4.91
C THR A 134 11.73 16.21 -4.36
N LEU A 135 11.70 16.36 -3.03
CA LEU A 135 11.69 17.67 -2.38
C LEU A 135 13.08 18.30 -2.44
N ALA A 136 13.12 19.63 -2.54
CA ALA A 136 14.36 20.36 -2.30
C ALA A 136 14.82 20.18 -0.84
N PRO A 137 16.12 20.41 -0.53
CA PRO A 137 16.54 20.50 0.86
C PRO A 137 15.85 21.67 1.57
N GLY A 138 15.31 21.45 2.77
CA GLY A 138 14.70 22.50 3.56
C GLY A 138 13.53 22.03 4.42
N VAL A 139 12.87 23.01 5.05
CA VAL A 139 11.61 22.80 5.76
C VAL A 139 10.48 22.83 4.75
N HIS A 140 9.66 21.79 4.74
CA HIS A 140 8.48 21.68 3.89
C HIS A 140 7.24 21.40 4.72
N HIS A 141 6.12 21.94 4.28
CA HIS A 141 4.81 21.59 4.81
C HIS A 141 4.16 20.53 3.92
N LEU A 142 3.79 19.39 4.52
CA LEU A 142 3.13 18.29 3.83
C LEU A 142 1.75 18.07 4.42
N ALA A 143 0.73 18.02 3.57
CA ALA A 143 -0.64 17.74 3.99
C ALA A 143 -1.31 16.70 3.08
N GLY A 144 -1.85 15.65 3.70
CA GLY A 144 -2.72 14.68 3.04
C GLY A 144 -4.18 14.95 3.37
N VAL A 145 -5.06 14.94 2.37
CA VAL A 145 -6.51 15.10 2.56
C VAL A 145 -7.23 13.93 1.89
N TYR A 146 -8.16 13.31 2.62
CA TYR A 146 -9.03 12.27 2.11
C TYR A 146 -10.48 12.56 2.50
N ASP A 147 -11.35 12.72 1.51
CA ASP A 147 -12.77 13.09 1.72
C ASP A 147 -13.76 11.93 1.48
N GLY A 148 -13.24 10.73 1.21
CA GLY A 148 -14.05 9.55 0.87
C GLY A 148 -14.38 9.40 -0.62
N ALA A 149 -14.10 10.42 -1.44
CA ALA A 149 -14.23 10.40 -2.89
C ALA A 149 -12.89 10.66 -3.61
N ARG A 150 -11.97 11.37 -2.97
CA ARG A 150 -10.67 11.77 -3.50
C ARG A 150 -9.61 11.71 -2.41
N ILE A 151 -8.40 11.33 -2.81
CA ILE A 151 -7.19 11.49 -2.02
C ILE A 151 -6.33 12.57 -2.67
N GLN A 152 -5.77 13.45 -1.84
CA GLN A 152 -4.99 14.60 -2.26
C GLN A 152 -3.74 14.75 -1.40
N LEU A 153 -2.67 15.24 -2.02
CA LEU A 153 -1.40 15.53 -1.35
C LEU A 153 -0.96 16.94 -1.74
N TYR A 154 -0.66 17.73 -0.72
CA TYR A 154 -0.24 19.11 -0.82
C TYR A 154 1.20 19.26 -0.33
N ILE A 155 1.99 20.08 -1.02
CA ILE A 155 3.34 20.50 -0.64
C ILE A 155 3.34 22.01 -0.55
N ASP A 156 3.81 22.56 0.57
CA ASP A 156 3.97 24.00 0.78
C ASP A 156 2.69 24.79 0.46
N GLY A 157 1.55 24.21 0.87
CA GLY A 157 0.21 24.79 0.70
C GLY A 157 -0.41 24.60 -0.68
N ALA A 158 0.32 24.11 -1.68
CA ALA A 158 -0.16 23.88 -3.04
C ALA A 158 -0.54 22.42 -3.29
N LEU A 159 -1.59 22.17 -4.08
CA LEU A 159 -1.99 20.81 -4.48
C LEU A 159 -0.93 20.22 -5.40
N ALA A 160 -0.25 19.16 -4.95
CA ALA A 160 0.81 18.50 -5.70
C ALA A 160 0.32 17.25 -6.44
N ALA A 161 -0.64 16.52 -5.87
CA ALA A 161 -1.22 15.34 -6.50
C ALA A 161 -2.67 15.10 -6.04
N SER A 162 -3.49 14.53 -6.92
CA SER A 162 -4.88 14.14 -6.62
C SER A 162 -5.31 12.95 -7.46
N ARG A 163 -6.10 12.05 -6.88
CA ARG A 163 -6.83 11.01 -7.63
C ARG A 163 -8.20 10.73 -7.00
N SER A 164 -9.12 10.23 -7.81
CA SER A 164 -10.40 9.69 -7.34
C SER A 164 -10.20 8.38 -6.56
N ALA A 165 -11.04 8.17 -5.55
CA ALA A 165 -11.05 7.02 -4.65
C ALA A 165 -12.45 6.81 -4.04
N CYS A 166 -13.50 6.95 -4.86
CA CYS A 166 -14.88 6.74 -4.45
C CYS A 166 -15.10 5.31 -3.92
N ASP A 167 -16.06 5.14 -3.01
CA ASP A 167 -16.46 3.84 -2.45
C ASP A 167 -15.38 3.14 -1.59
N HIS A 168 -14.44 3.91 -1.05
CA HIS A 168 -13.39 3.41 -0.15
C HIS A 168 -13.52 4.03 1.26
N PRO A 169 -14.48 3.59 2.10
CA PRO A 169 -14.66 4.18 3.43
C PRO A 169 -13.46 3.86 4.34
N LEU A 170 -13.05 4.83 5.16
CA LEU A 170 -11.90 4.68 6.05
C LEU A 170 -12.06 3.49 7.00
N GLN A 171 -10.99 2.72 7.14
CA GLN A 171 -10.92 1.65 8.13
C GLN A 171 -10.87 2.25 9.53
N LYS A 172 -11.77 1.81 10.41
CA LYS A 172 -11.73 2.19 11.83
C LYS A 172 -10.75 1.30 12.58
N THR A 173 -9.94 1.90 13.44
CA THR A 173 -8.97 1.21 14.28
C THR A 173 -8.71 2.01 15.55
N ASP A 174 -8.34 1.30 16.61
CA ASP A 174 -7.87 1.81 17.90
C ASP A 174 -6.35 1.65 18.08
N ILE A 175 -5.63 1.26 17.01
CA ILE A 175 -4.18 1.14 17.03
C ILE A 175 -3.55 2.50 17.36
N PRO A 176 -2.61 2.56 18.33
CA PRO A 176 -1.92 3.80 18.69
C PRO A 176 -1.22 4.46 17.50
N VAL A 177 -1.35 5.79 17.43
CA VAL A 177 -0.64 6.59 16.42
C VAL A 177 0.86 6.62 16.75
N THR A 178 1.68 6.38 15.74
CA THR A 178 3.14 6.52 15.82
C THR A 178 3.59 7.64 14.87
N ILE A 179 4.53 8.47 15.34
CA ILE A 179 5.06 9.61 14.59
C ILE A 179 6.58 9.47 14.53
N GLY A 180 7.14 9.66 13.33
CA GLY A 180 8.58 9.66 13.10
C GLY A 180 9.27 8.29 13.22
N HIS A 181 8.55 7.19 13.38
CA HIS A 181 9.12 5.84 13.46
C HIS A 181 8.09 4.76 13.07
N ILE A 182 8.57 3.57 12.75
CA ILE A 182 7.73 2.38 12.56
C ILE A 182 7.40 1.79 13.94
N ALA A 183 6.12 1.48 14.19
CA ALA A 183 5.68 0.82 15.42
C ALA A 183 6.52 -0.44 15.71
N GLY A 184 7.07 -0.55 16.92
CA GLY A 184 8.00 -1.62 17.29
C GLY A 184 9.48 -1.33 17.00
N GLY A 185 9.82 -0.19 16.40
CA GLY A 185 11.18 0.38 16.40
C GLY A 185 12.12 -0.05 15.26
N SER A 186 11.61 -0.65 14.19
CA SER A 186 12.45 -1.14 13.07
C SER A 186 13.06 -0.03 12.20
N ALA A 187 12.50 1.19 12.20
CA ALA A 187 13.08 2.35 11.52
C ALA A 187 12.61 3.68 12.15
N ARG A 188 13.39 4.75 11.93
CA ARG A 188 13.13 6.12 12.40
C ARG A 188 13.34 7.14 11.29
N PHE A 189 12.57 8.22 11.32
CA PHE A 189 12.74 9.38 10.45
C PHE A 189 14.05 10.11 10.81
N GLN A 190 14.88 10.36 9.81
CA GLN A 190 16.16 11.06 9.96
C GLN A 190 16.00 12.55 9.60
N GLY A 191 15.23 13.26 10.40
CA GLY A 191 14.96 14.69 10.24
C GLY A 191 14.21 15.26 11.44
N THR A 192 13.78 16.52 11.34
CA THR A 192 12.99 17.19 12.37
C THR A 192 11.54 17.25 11.95
N ILE A 193 10.63 16.82 12.83
CA ILE A 193 9.19 17.05 12.71
C ILE A 193 8.86 18.16 13.70
N THR A 194 8.46 19.32 13.20
CA THR A 194 8.15 20.47 14.05
C THR A 194 6.74 20.35 14.60
N GLU A 195 5.76 20.01 13.75
CA GLU A 195 4.34 20.00 14.09
C GLU A 195 3.59 18.87 13.40
N VAL A 196 2.52 18.41 14.04
CA VAL A 196 1.61 17.40 13.51
C VAL A 196 0.18 17.82 13.83
N TYR A 197 -0.67 17.81 12.81
CA TYR A 197 -2.09 18.06 12.94
C TYR A 197 -2.88 16.91 12.31
N LEU A 198 -3.92 16.45 13.01
CA LEU A 198 -4.83 15.41 12.54
C LEU A 198 -6.27 15.90 12.73
N SER A 199 -7.07 15.81 11.66
CA SER A 199 -8.47 16.22 11.66
C SER A 199 -9.37 15.04 11.29
N PRO A 200 -10.53 14.86 11.97
CA PRO A 200 -11.55 13.91 11.55
C PRO A 200 -12.36 14.39 10.34
N VAL A 201 -12.14 15.62 9.87
CA VAL A 201 -12.82 16.26 8.73
C VAL A 201 -11.80 16.62 7.66
N ALA A 202 -12.12 16.32 6.41
CA ALA A 202 -11.32 16.72 5.26
C ALA A 202 -11.25 18.24 5.16
N GLN A 203 -10.03 18.79 5.20
CA GLN A 203 -9.80 20.23 5.12
C GLN A 203 -9.83 20.71 3.67
N SER A 204 -10.27 21.96 3.46
CA SER A 204 -10.28 22.57 2.12
C SER A 204 -8.87 22.96 1.67
N ALA A 205 -8.67 23.09 0.36
CA ALA A 205 -7.41 23.58 -0.20
C ALA A 205 -7.04 24.98 0.35
N ASP A 206 -8.03 25.87 0.51
CA ASP A 206 -7.82 27.21 1.07
C ASP A 206 -7.35 27.16 2.52
N TRP A 207 -7.90 26.24 3.31
CA TRP A 207 -7.46 26.03 4.69
C TRP A 207 -6.01 25.54 4.72
N VAL A 208 -5.65 24.55 3.89
CA VAL A 208 -4.28 24.03 3.80
C VAL A 208 -3.29 25.13 3.41
N ALA A 209 -3.64 25.96 2.43
CA ALA A 209 -2.82 27.09 1.99
C ALA A 209 -2.71 28.20 3.05
N ALA A 210 -3.77 28.43 3.83
CA ALA A 210 -3.75 29.39 4.93
C ALA A 210 -2.86 28.91 6.08
N THR A 211 -2.99 27.64 6.49
CA THR A 211 -2.18 27.03 7.55
C THR A 211 -0.69 27.05 7.21
N TYR A 212 -0.33 26.74 5.96
CA TYR A 212 1.05 26.89 5.48
C TYR A 212 1.58 28.33 5.61
N ARG A 213 0.83 29.31 5.08
CA ARG A 213 1.25 30.73 5.09
C ARG A 213 1.33 31.34 6.47
N ALA A 214 0.48 30.89 7.39
CA ALA A 214 0.51 31.35 8.77
C ALA A 214 1.82 31.00 9.47
N GLY A 215 2.62 30.06 8.93
CA GLY A 215 3.76 29.50 9.68
C GLY A 215 3.29 28.92 11.00
N THR A 216 2.07 28.32 10.96
CA THR A 216 1.21 27.88 12.06
C THR A 216 0.24 28.94 12.61
N PRO A 217 -1.08 28.72 12.60
CA PRO A 217 -2.00 29.31 13.56
C PRO A 217 -2.06 28.44 14.83
N THR A 218 -1.92 29.09 15.98
CA THR A 218 -2.00 28.57 17.37
C THR A 218 -3.13 27.58 17.63
#